data_AF-A0A6G1RIC3-F1
#
_entry.id   AF-A0A6G1RIC3-F1
#
_cell.length_a   1.000
_cell.length_b   1.000
_cell.length_c   1.000
_cell.angle_alpha   90.00
_cell.angle_beta   90.00
_cell.angle_gamma   90.00
#
_symmetry.space_group_name_H-M   'P 1'
#
loop_
_entity.id
_entity.type
_entity.pdbx_description
1 polymer ?
#
loop_
_entity_poly.entity_id
_entity_poly.type
_entity_poly.pdbx_seq_one_letter_code
_entity_poly.pdbx_strand_id
1 'polypeptide(L)'
;DLPNCIPCKETCENVDCGPGKKCKMNKKNKPRCVCAPDCSSITWKGPVCGLDGKTYRNECALLKARCKEQPELEVQYQGKCKKTCRDVLCPGSSTCVVDQTNNAYCVTCNRICPEPTSPEQYL
;
A
#
# COMPACT_ATOMS: atom_id res chain seq x y z
N ASP A 1 28.51 18.17 13.35
CA ASP A 1 28.44 18.60 11.94
C ASP A 1 29.79 18.42 11.27
N LEU A 2 29.83 17.84 10.05
CA LEU A 2 31.05 17.87 9.25
C LEU A 2 31.16 19.25 8.57
N PRO A 3 32.17 20.06 8.89
CA PRO A 3 32.42 21.27 8.14
C PRO A 3 32.90 20.86 6.74
N ASN A 4 32.27 21.41 5.68
CA ASN A 4 32.64 21.22 4.27
C ASN A 4 32.12 19.94 3.56
N CYS A 5 30.88 19.52 3.84
CA CYS A 5 30.22 18.51 3.01
C CYS A 5 29.81 19.09 1.64
N ILE A 6 30.44 18.59 0.56
CA ILE A 6 30.10 18.90 -0.83
C ILE A 6 29.17 17.80 -1.37
N PRO A 7 27.94 18.11 -1.82
CA PRO A 7 27.01 17.11 -2.34
C PRO A 7 27.47 16.58 -3.70
N CYS A 8 27.36 15.26 -3.93
CA CYS A 8 27.73 14.64 -5.21
C CYS A 8 26.80 15.02 -6.39
N LYS A 9 25.61 15.54 -6.08
CA LYS A 9 24.59 15.95 -7.04
C LYS A 9 23.99 17.28 -6.60
N GLU A 10 24.15 18.30 -7.44
CA GLU A 10 23.56 19.64 -7.23
C GLU A 10 22.24 19.83 -7.98
N THR A 11 22.02 19.06 -9.04
CA THR A 11 20.81 19.08 -9.87
C THR A 11 20.22 17.68 -10.00
N CYS A 12 19.10 17.55 -10.73
CA CYS A 12 18.52 16.26 -11.07
C CYS A 12 19.19 15.56 -12.27
N GLU A 13 20.22 16.17 -12.85
CA GLU A 13 20.94 15.59 -13.98
C GLU A 13 21.65 14.30 -13.57
N ASN A 14 21.43 13.23 -14.33
CA ASN A 14 21.99 11.90 -14.08
C ASN A 14 21.71 11.34 -12.66
N VAL A 15 20.60 11.74 -12.03
CA VAL A 15 20.14 11.18 -10.76
C VAL A 15 19.19 10.01 -11.04
N ASP A 16 19.63 8.80 -10.70
CA ASP A 16 18.76 7.62 -10.68
C ASP A 16 18.05 7.52 -9.33
N CYS A 17 16.72 7.53 -9.37
CA CYS A 17 15.86 7.40 -8.19
C CYS A 17 15.28 6.00 -7.99
N GLY A 18 15.56 5.07 -8.91
CA GLY A 18 14.94 3.76 -8.96
C GLY A 18 13.47 3.78 -9.39
N PRO A 19 12.81 2.60 -9.38
CA PRO A 19 11.46 2.44 -9.90
C PRO A 19 10.41 3.24 -9.10
N GLY A 20 9.42 3.79 -9.82
CA GLY A 20 8.30 4.51 -9.21
C GLY A 20 8.66 5.84 -8.56
N LYS A 21 9.88 6.36 -8.78
CA LYS A 21 10.34 7.65 -8.27
C LYS A 21 10.88 8.51 -9.40
N LYS A 22 10.85 9.83 -9.21
CA LYS A 22 11.43 10.81 -10.13
C LYS A 22 12.19 11.87 -9.34
N CYS A 23 13.28 12.37 -9.90
CA CYS A 23 13.99 13.48 -9.29
C CYS A 23 13.22 14.80 -9.50
N LYS A 24 13.11 15.60 -8.44
CA LYS A 24 12.62 16.99 -8.48
C LYS A 24 13.48 17.88 -7.58
N MET A 25 13.67 19.13 -8.02
CA MET A 25 14.31 20.16 -7.19
C MET A 25 13.34 20.60 -6.08
N ASN A 26 13.82 20.65 -4.84
CA ASN A 26 13.03 21.13 -3.71
C ASN A 26 13.12 22.66 -3.57
N LYS A 27 12.38 23.24 -2.59
CA LYS A 27 12.38 24.69 -2.31
C LYS A 27 13.75 25.28 -1.92
N LYS A 28 14.73 24.43 -1.59
CA LYS A 28 16.12 24.83 -1.25
C LYS A 28 17.07 24.57 -2.42
N ASN A 29 16.56 24.41 -3.64
CA ASN A 29 17.33 24.07 -4.84
C ASN A 29 18.22 22.83 -4.67
N LYS A 30 17.78 21.81 -3.92
CA LYS A 30 18.47 20.53 -3.81
C LYS A 30 17.68 19.42 -4.51
N PRO A 31 18.35 18.49 -5.23
CA PRO A 31 17.67 17.38 -5.88
C PRO A 31 17.08 16.42 -4.84
N ARG A 32 15.86 15.95 -5.08
CA ARG A 32 15.16 14.98 -4.24
C ARG A 32 14.41 13.98 -5.09
N CYS A 33 14.61 12.70 -4.79
CA CYS A 33 13.77 11.64 -5.33
C CYS A 33 12.41 11.65 -4.64
N VAL A 34 11.35 11.82 -5.43
CA VAL A 34 9.96 11.83 -4.94
C VAL A 34 9.17 10.70 -5.58
N CYS A 35 8.19 10.18 -4.85
CA CYS A 35 7.30 9.14 -5.34
C CYS A 35 6.45 9.63 -6.51
N ALA A 36 6.54 8.92 -7.63
CA ALA A 36 5.84 9.16 -8.87
C ALA A 36 5.42 7.81 -9.49
N PRO A 37 4.53 7.06 -8.83
CA PRO A 37 4.00 5.82 -9.39
C PRO A 37 3.25 6.09 -10.69
N ASP A 38 3.27 5.13 -11.59
CA ASP A 38 2.41 5.15 -12.77
C ASP A 38 0.95 4.91 -12.33
N CYS A 39 0.05 5.76 -12.82
CA CYS A 39 -1.36 5.75 -12.48
C CYS A 39 -2.24 5.75 -13.74
N SER A 40 -1.65 5.56 -14.92
CA SER A 40 -2.33 5.62 -16.22
C SER A 40 -3.23 4.41 -16.47
N SER A 41 -2.82 3.21 -16.02
CA SER A 41 -3.55 1.95 -16.16
C SER A 41 -4.69 1.75 -15.15
N ILE A 42 -4.84 2.64 -14.16
CA ILE A 42 -5.86 2.51 -13.12
C ILE A 42 -7.25 2.83 -13.70
N THR A 43 -8.12 1.84 -13.78
CA THR A 43 -9.49 1.98 -14.30
C THR A 43 -10.46 2.53 -13.25
N TRP A 44 -10.35 2.08 -11.99
CA TRP A 44 -11.19 2.56 -10.90
C TRP A 44 -10.78 3.97 -10.44
N LYS A 45 -11.67 4.95 -10.60
CA LYS A 45 -11.40 6.35 -10.23
C LYS A 45 -11.92 6.74 -8.85
N GLY A 46 -12.69 5.86 -8.20
CA GLY A 46 -13.27 6.10 -6.89
C GLY A 46 -12.28 5.89 -5.73
N PRO A 47 -12.73 6.03 -4.48
CA PRO A 47 -11.94 5.70 -3.30
C PRO A 47 -11.63 4.21 -3.22
N VAL A 48 -10.59 3.87 -2.47
CA VAL A 48 -10.18 2.48 -2.20
C VAL A 48 -9.88 2.28 -0.72
N CYS A 49 -10.07 1.05 -0.23
CA CYS A 49 -9.66 0.66 1.11
C CYS A 49 -8.30 -0.05 1.05
N GLY A 50 -7.32 0.48 1.78
CA GLY A 50 -5.99 -0.12 1.90
C GLY A 50 -5.96 -1.27 2.89
N LEU A 51 -4.97 -2.15 2.76
CA LEU A 51 -4.69 -3.22 3.74
C LEU A 51 -4.42 -2.69 5.16
N ASP A 52 -3.97 -1.44 5.27
CA ASP A 52 -3.77 -0.74 6.54
C ASP A 52 -5.07 -0.22 7.19
N GLY A 53 -6.24 -0.59 6.63
CA GLY A 53 -7.56 -0.18 7.11
C GLY A 53 -7.91 1.28 6.82
N LYS A 54 -7.10 2.00 6.03
CA LYS A 54 -7.36 3.41 5.70
C LYS A 54 -8.03 3.57 4.34
N THR A 55 -8.91 4.55 4.29
CA THR A 55 -9.53 4.97 3.02
C THR A 55 -8.61 5.93 2.30
N TYR A 56 -8.26 5.59 1.06
CA TYR A 56 -7.54 6.46 0.16
C TYR A 56 -8.52 7.08 -0.85
N ARG A 57 -8.31 8.35 -1.19
CA ARG A 57 -9.16 9.08 -2.14
C ARG A 57 -9.26 8.39 -3.52
N ASN A 58 -8.23 7.64 -3.89
CA ASN A 58 -8.15 6.76 -5.06
C ASN A 58 -6.90 5.88 -4.97
N GLU A 59 -6.80 4.91 -5.86
CA GLU A 59 -5.69 3.95 -5.93
C GLU A 59 -4.34 4.64 -6.16
N CYS A 60 -4.27 5.68 -7.00
CA CYS A 60 -3.02 6.43 -7.22
C CYS A 60 -2.50 7.11 -5.93
N ALA A 61 -3.40 7.53 -5.04
CA ALA A 61 -3.03 8.06 -3.73
C ALA A 61 -2.48 6.97 -2.80
N LEU A 62 -3.06 5.76 -2.85
CA LEU A 62 -2.55 4.60 -2.13
C LEU A 62 -1.15 4.23 -2.63
N LEU A 63 -0.93 4.12 -3.95
CA LEU A 63 0.39 3.81 -4.53
C LEU A 63 1.46 4.85 -4.14
N LYS A 64 1.07 6.13 -4.00
CA LYS A 64 1.97 7.17 -3.49
C LYS A 64 2.30 6.98 -2.01
N ALA A 65 1.35 6.57 -1.19
CA ALA A 65 1.59 6.26 0.22
C ALA A 65 2.48 5.01 0.36
N ARG A 66 2.22 3.97 -0.46
CA ARG A 66 3.04 2.76 -0.54
C ARG A 66 4.51 3.07 -0.79
N CYS A 67 4.79 3.88 -1.80
CA CYS A 67 6.15 4.29 -2.15
C CYS A 67 6.86 5.12 -1.06
N LYS A 68 6.09 5.87 -0.25
CA LYS A 68 6.65 6.78 0.75
C LYS A 68 6.97 6.09 2.08
N GLU A 69 6.05 5.26 2.56
CA GLU A 69 6.01 4.87 3.98
C GLU A 69 5.73 3.38 4.20
N GLN A 70 4.99 2.71 3.31
CA GLN A 70 4.47 1.37 3.58
C GLN A 70 4.60 0.46 2.35
N PRO A 71 5.73 -0.24 2.17
CA PRO A 71 5.99 -1.06 0.98
C PRO A 71 4.91 -2.13 0.68
N GLU A 72 4.34 -2.72 1.73
CA GLU A 72 3.31 -3.78 1.66
C GLU A 72 1.88 -3.24 1.49
N LEU A 73 1.70 -1.92 1.36
CA LEU A 73 0.37 -1.31 1.28
C LEU A 73 -0.29 -1.59 -0.08
N GLU A 74 -1.37 -2.35 -0.07
CA GLU A 74 -2.17 -2.64 -1.27
C GLU A 74 -3.66 -2.31 -1.06
N VAL A 75 -4.42 -2.29 -2.16
CA VAL A 75 -5.88 -2.20 -2.12
C VAL A 75 -6.44 -3.56 -1.75
N GLN A 76 -7.25 -3.64 -0.69
CA GLN A 76 -7.98 -4.86 -0.37
C GLN A 76 -9.39 -4.91 -0.99
N TYR A 77 -10.03 -3.75 -1.19
CA TYR A 77 -11.28 -3.64 -1.94
C TYR A 77 -11.54 -2.22 -2.44
N GLN A 78 -12.36 -2.11 -3.49
CA GLN A 78 -12.81 -0.84 -4.04
C GLN A 78 -13.87 -0.18 -3.14
N GLY A 79 -13.86 1.15 -3.06
CA GLY A 79 -14.73 1.93 -2.17
C GLY A 79 -14.02 2.38 -0.89
N LYS A 80 -14.77 3.04 0.00
CA LYS A 80 -14.25 3.44 1.32
C LYS A 80 -14.19 2.23 2.26
N CYS A 81 -13.27 2.25 3.22
CA CYS A 81 -13.25 1.25 4.28
C CYS A 81 -14.56 1.29 5.09
N LYS A 82 -15.06 0.10 5.48
CA LYS A 82 -16.33 -0.04 6.20
C LYS A 82 -16.15 -0.62 7.59
N LYS A 83 -17.14 -0.36 8.44
CA LYS A 83 -17.26 -0.85 9.82
C LYS A 83 -18.06 -2.15 9.96
N THR A 84 -18.50 -2.73 8.86
CA THR A 84 -19.11 -4.07 8.84
C THR A 84 -18.88 -4.66 7.45
N CYS A 85 -19.08 -5.96 7.30
CA CYS A 85 -19.06 -6.61 6.00
C CYS A 85 -20.30 -6.33 5.13
N ARG A 86 -21.25 -5.52 5.62
CA ARG A 86 -22.45 -5.17 4.85
C ARG A 86 -22.06 -4.36 3.61
N ASP A 87 -22.47 -4.86 2.45
CA ASP A 87 -22.19 -4.28 1.14
C ASP A 87 -20.68 -4.14 0.84
N VAL A 88 -19.83 -4.96 1.46
CA VAL A 88 -18.41 -5.09 1.09
C VAL A 88 -18.30 -6.17 0.02
N LEU A 89 -17.85 -5.78 -1.17
CA LEU A 89 -17.58 -6.72 -2.26
C LEU A 89 -16.08 -6.98 -2.30
N CYS A 90 -15.67 -8.17 -1.83
CA CYS A 90 -14.29 -8.59 -1.89
C CYS A 90 -13.91 -9.04 -3.30
N PRO A 91 -12.71 -8.67 -3.80
CA PRO A 91 -12.26 -9.07 -5.13
C PRO A 91 -11.92 -10.56 -5.19
N GLY A 92 -12.17 -11.18 -6.34
CA GLY A 92 -11.81 -12.57 -6.61
C GLY A 92 -12.51 -13.55 -5.67
N SER A 93 -11.72 -14.44 -5.04
CA SER A 93 -12.19 -15.44 -4.08
C SER A 93 -12.03 -15.03 -2.62
N SER A 94 -11.68 -13.78 -2.35
CA SER A 94 -11.50 -13.26 -0.99
C SER A 94 -12.84 -13.17 -0.25
N THR A 95 -12.80 -13.35 1.06
CA THR A 95 -13.95 -13.30 1.96
C THR A 95 -13.85 -12.09 2.88
N CYS A 96 -14.98 -11.46 3.19
CA CYS A 96 -15.02 -10.38 4.16
C CYS A 96 -15.00 -10.91 5.60
N VAL A 97 -14.13 -10.34 6.43
CA VAL A 97 -14.07 -10.55 7.89
C VAL A 97 -14.03 -9.19 8.59
N VAL A 98 -14.25 -9.17 9.91
CA VAL A 98 -14.10 -7.96 10.72
C VAL A 98 -13.06 -8.16 11.83
N ASP A 99 -12.35 -7.08 12.19
CA ASP A 99 -11.49 -7.06 13.38
C ASP A 99 -12.26 -6.77 14.68
N GLN A 100 -11.55 -6.73 15.81
CA GLN A 100 -12.12 -6.44 17.14
C GLN A 100 -12.73 -5.03 17.27
N THR A 101 -12.47 -4.13 16.31
CA THR A 101 -13.04 -2.78 16.24
C THR A 101 -14.06 -2.62 15.10
N ASN A 102 -14.53 -3.76 14.59
CA ASN A 102 -15.45 -3.93 13.46
C ASN A 102 -14.94 -3.41 12.11
N ASN A 103 -13.65 -3.13 11.91
CA ASN A 103 -13.20 -2.76 10.56
C ASN A 103 -13.29 -3.98 9.64
N ALA A 104 -13.85 -3.80 8.45
CA ALA A 104 -14.02 -4.84 7.46
C ALA A 104 -12.76 -5.03 6.61
N TYR A 105 -12.33 -6.29 6.47
CA TYR A 105 -11.18 -6.69 5.65
C TYR A 105 -11.54 -7.78 4.65
N CYS A 106 -10.94 -7.73 3.47
CA CYS A 106 -11.03 -8.80 2.48
C CYS A 106 -9.78 -9.68 2.57
N VAL A 107 -9.96 -10.94 2.95
CA VAL A 107 -8.87 -11.90 3.20
C VAL A 107 -9.09 -13.19 2.44
N THR A 108 -8.00 -13.88 2.11
CA THR A 108 -8.07 -15.23 1.56
C THR A 108 -8.10 -16.24 2.70
N CYS A 109 -9.23 -16.95 2.86
CA CYS A 109 -9.34 -18.00 3.86
C CYS A 109 -8.60 -19.26 3.38
N ASN A 110 -7.72 -19.81 4.22
CA ASN A 110 -7.23 -21.16 3.98
C ASN A 110 -8.36 -22.16 4.25
N ARG A 111 -8.84 -22.83 3.20
CA ARG A 111 -9.88 -23.87 3.30
C ARG A 111 -9.31 -25.28 3.41
N ILE A 112 -7.99 -25.43 3.27
CA ILE A 112 -7.30 -26.71 3.35
C ILE A 112 -6.56 -26.74 4.68
N CYS A 113 -7.09 -27.49 5.62
CA CYS A 113 -6.43 -27.77 6.89
C CYS A 113 -5.58 -29.04 6.75
N PRO A 114 -4.33 -29.05 7.26
CA PRO A 114 -3.54 -30.28 7.29
C PRO A 114 -4.24 -31.34 8.15
N GLU A 115 -4.15 -32.61 7.74
CA GLU A 115 -4.66 -33.70 8.55
C GLU A 115 -3.86 -33.78 9.87
N PRO A 116 -4.54 -34.04 11.02
CA PRO A 116 -3.85 -34.17 12.29
C PRO A 116 -2.90 -35.37 12.26
N THR A 117 -1.64 -35.14 12.61
CA THR A 117 -0.58 -36.17 12.54
C THR A 117 -0.60 -37.14 13.72
N SER A 118 -1.37 -36.87 14.79
CA SER A 118 -1.56 -37.75 15.95
C SER A 118 -2.83 -37.36 16.74
N PRO A 119 -3.55 -38.31 17.36
CA PRO A 119 -4.63 -38.04 18.32
C PRO A 119 -4.20 -37.23 19.55
N GLU A 120 -2.90 -37.16 19.85
CA GLU A 120 -2.36 -36.49 21.05
C GLU A 120 -2.33 -34.96 20.94
N GLN A 121 -2.58 -34.37 19.77
CA GLN A 121 -2.67 -32.90 19.61
C GLN A 121 -3.95 -32.29 20.19
N TYR A 122 -4.86 -33.12 20.70
CA TYR A 122 -6.11 -32.72 21.36
C TYR A 122 -6.08 -32.92 22.89
N LEU A 123 -4.95 -33.32 23.47
CA LEU A 123 -4.75 -33.51 24.91
C LEU A 123 -3.92 -32.37 25.54
#